data_AF-A0AAD8X1B1-F1
#
_entry.id   AF-A0AAD8X1B1-F1
#
_cell.length_a   1.000
_cell.length_b   1.000
_cell.length_c   1.000
_cell.angle_alpha   90.00
_cell.angle_beta   90.00
_cell.angle_gamma   90.00
#
_symmetry.space_group_name_H-M   'P 1'
#
loop_
_entity.id
_entity.type
_entity.pdbx_description
1 polymer ?
#
loop_
_entity_poly.entity_id
_entity_poly.type
_entity_poly.pdbx_seq_one_letter_code
_entity_poly.pdbx_strand_id
1 'polypeptide(L)'
;MKEITGIVGSQEDLEVVFNVLSLEGAENVEPSQLLDPNRLCGESDALVRFSAGPFGLLVMASVDLEEHMTIFFRVFRHLDM
;
A
#
# COMPACT_ATOMS: atom_id res chain seq x y z
N MET A 1 12.66 1.35 -1.53
CA MET A 1 11.88 2.05 -2.56
C MET A 1 12.66 1.98 -3.86
N LYS A 2 11.99 1.76 -4.99
CA LYS A 2 12.63 1.70 -6.31
C LYS A 2 11.86 2.64 -7.23
N GLU A 3 12.56 3.61 -7.80
CA GLU A 3 11.99 4.54 -8.79
C GLU A 3 11.72 3.80 -10.10
N ILE A 4 10.59 4.12 -10.72
CA ILE A 4 10.25 3.68 -12.08
C ILE A 4 10.76 4.76 -13.03
N THR A 5 11.78 4.43 -13.81
CA THR A 5 12.42 5.37 -14.75
C THR A 5 11.87 5.20 -16.17
N GLY A 6 12.11 6.19 -17.04
CA GLY A 6 11.68 6.14 -18.45
C GLY A 6 10.26 6.65 -18.71
N ILE A 7 9.63 7.28 -17.71
CA ILE A 7 8.36 8.00 -17.82
C ILE A 7 8.65 9.39 -18.40
N VAL A 8 8.03 9.74 -19.54
CA VAL A 8 8.37 10.96 -20.32
C VAL A 8 7.35 12.09 -20.12
N GLY A 9 6.18 11.81 -19.52
CA GLY A 9 5.15 12.79 -19.19
C GLY A 9 4.64 12.72 -17.76
N SER A 10 3.78 13.68 -17.37
CA SER A 10 3.08 13.68 -16.08
C SER A 10 1.85 12.77 -16.03
N GLN A 11 1.48 12.17 -17.17
CA GLN A 11 0.35 11.27 -17.32
C GLN A 11 0.82 10.03 -18.07
N GLU A 12 0.80 8.88 -17.41
CA GLU A 12 1.13 7.58 -17.99
C GLU A 12 0.21 6.53 -17.37
N ASP A 13 -0.04 5.45 -18.12
CA ASP A 13 -0.71 4.26 -17.61
C ASP A 13 0.33 3.26 -17.11
N LEU A 14 0.21 2.82 -15.86
CA LEU A 14 1.18 1.96 -15.19
C LEU A 14 0.49 0.68 -14.70
N GLU A 15 0.95 -0.45 -15.22
CA GLU A 15 0.60 -1.77 -14.71
C GLU A 15 1.76 -2.33 -13.87
N VAL A 16 1.47 -2.72 -12.63
CA VAL A 16 2.47 -3.23 -11.69
C VAL A 16 1.97 -4.51 -11.03
N VAL A 17 2.82 -5.54 -11.02
CA VAL A 17 2.55 -6.82 -10.37
C VAL A 17 3.42 -6.94 -9.12
N PHE A 18 2.78 -7.10 -7.96
CA PHE A 18 3.46 -7.35 -6.69
C PHE A 18 3.47 -8.85 -6.39
N ASN A 19 4.66 -9.43 -6.25
CA ASN A 19 4.84 -10.79 -5.75
C ASN A 19 5.19 -10.73 -4.25
N VAL A 20 4.27 -11.17 -3.39
CA VAL A 20 4.43 -11.17 -1.94
C VAL A 20 4.97 -12.53 -1.50
N LEU A 21 6.24 -12.56 -1.10
CA LEU A 21 6.96 -13.81 -0.81
C LEU A 21 6.49 -14.51 0.46
N SER A 22 5.97 -13.77 1.44
CA SER A 22 5.42 -14.31 2.69
C SER A 22 4.32 -13.41 3.23
N LEU A 23 3.26 -14.04 3.73
CA LEU A 23 2.21 -13.41 4.53
C LEU A 23 2.39 -13.66 6.02
N GLU A 24 3.57 -14.17 6.42
CA GLU A 24 3.94 -14.29 7.81
C GLU A 24 4.02 -12.91 8.46
N GLY A 25 3.25 -12.70 9.53
CA GLY A 25 3.14 -11.43 10.21
C GLY A 25 2.13 -10.44 9.60
N ALA A 26 1.32 -10.87 8.61
CA ALA A 26 0.09 -10.16 8.26
C ALA A 26 -0.81 -10.02 9.50
N GLU A 27 -1.30 -8.81 9.74
CA GLU A 27 -2.11 -8.49 10.92
C GLU A 27 -3.46 -9.20 10.84
N ASN A 28 -3.99 -9.58 12.00
CA ASN A 28 -5.37 -9.99 12.09
C ASN A 28 -6.27 -8.77 11.97
N VAL A 29 -7.41 -8.93 11.32
CA VAL A 29 -8.43 -7.88 11.23
C VAL A 29 -9.76 -8.43 11.73
N GLU A 30 -10.43 -7.67 12.59
CA GLU A 30 -11.76 -8.04 13.02
C GLU A 30 -12.76 -7.87 11.86
N PRO A 31 -13.73 -8.79 11.67
CA PRO A 31 -14.70 -8.69 10.57
C PRO A 31 -15.44 -7.35 10.52
N SER A 32 -15.67 -6.73 11.68
CA SER A 32 -16.32 -5.42 11.78
C SER A 32 -15.48 -4.28 11.19
N GLN A 33 -14.15 -4.39 11.20
CA GLN A 33 -13.26 -3.39 10.63
C GLN A 33 -13.24 -3.47 9.10
N LEU A 34 -13.51 -4.64 8.52
CA LEU A 34 -13.62 -4.83 7.06
C LEU A 34 -14.89 -4.19 6.46
N LEU A 35 -15.87 -3.82 7.29
CA LEU A 35 -17.11 -3.17 6.82
C LEU A 35 -16.90 -1.72 6.37
N ASP A 36 -15.81 -1.07 6.80
CA ASP A 36 -15.49 0.30 6.44
C ASP A 36 -14.00 0.44 6.04
N PRO A 37 -13.66 0.09 4.78
CA PRO A 37 -12.29 0.17 4.28
C PRO A 37 -11.78 1.60 4.22
N ASN A 38 -12.64 2.61 4.04
CA ASN A 38 -12.23 4.01 4.02
C ASN A 38 -11.70 4.44 5.39
N ARG A 39 -12.43 4.10 6.46
CA ARG A 39 -11.95 4.33 7.83
C ARG A 39 -10.66 3.58 8.10
N LEU A 40 -10.55 2.32 7.68
CA LEU A 40 -9.35 1.50 7.84
C LEU A 40 -8.11 2.11 7.16
N CYS A 41 -8.29 2.69 5.97
CA CYS A 41 -7.22 3.41 5.25
C CYS A 41 -6.88 4.76 5.89
N GLY A 42 -7.84 5.45 6.51
CA GLY A 42 -7.61 6.73 7.19
C GLY A 42 -6.92 6.59 8.56
N GLU A 43 -7.09 5.46 9.24
CA GLU A 43 -6.51 5.20 10.57
C GLU A 43 -5.03 4.79 10.52
N SER A 44 -4.50 4.45 9.35
CA SER A 44 -3.12 3.99 9.20
C SER A 44 -2.45 4.65 8.01
N ASP A 45 -1.36 5.36 8.29
CA ASP A 45 -0.52 5.94 7.26
C ASP A 45 0.19 4.83 6.46
N ALA A 46 0.31 5.04 5.14
CA ALA A 46 1.07 4.21 4.21
C ALA A 46 2.56 4.07 4.58
N LEU A 47 3.06 4.89 5.51
CA LEU A 47 4.44 4.85 6.00
C LEU A 47 4.62 4.02 7.28
N VAL A 48 3.54 3.61 7.94
CA VAL A 48 3.62 2.72 9.11
C VAL A 48 4.00 1.32 8.62
N ARG A 49 5.12 0.80 9.11
CA ARG A 49 5.60 -0.53 8.74
C ARG A 49 4.78 -1.61 9.43
N PHE A 50 4.23 -2.50 8.64
CA PHE A 50 3.63 -3.76 9.07
C PHE A 50 4.53 -4.92 8.66
N SER A 51 4.39 -6.08 9.30
CA SER A 51 5.27 -7.21 8.99
C SER A 51 5.08 -7.75 7.57
N ALA A 52 3.88 -7.60 7.00
CA ALA A 52 3.54 -7.94 5.61
C ALA A 52 2.95 -6.75 4.84
N GLY A 53 3.59 -5.58 4.91
CA GLY A 53 3.19 -4.40 4.16
C GLY A 53 3.48 -3.08 4.88
N PRO A 54 2.99 -1.94 4.37
CA PRO A 54 2.28 -1.79 3.11
C PRO A 54 3.24 -1.88 1.91
N PHE A 55 2.72 -2.29 0.76
CA PHE A 55 3.43 -2.26 -0.52
C PHE A 55 2.54 -1.63 -1.59
N GLY A 56 3.13 -0.89 -2.51
CA GLY A 56 2.38 -0.07 -3.44
C GLY A 56 3.26 0.91 -4.20
N LEU A 57 2.66 2.03 -4.58
CA LEU A 57 3.23 3.08 -5.40
C LEU A 57 3.17 4.41 -4.68
N LEU A 58 4.24 5.19 -4.84
CA LEU A 58 4.18 6.63 -4.70
C LEU A 58 4.02 7.20 -6.10
N VAL A 59 2.95 7.95 -6.32
CA VAL A 59 2.65 8.62 -7.59
C VAL A 59 2.55 10.12 -7.37
N MET A 60 2.73 10.89 -8.45
CA MET A 60 2.77 12.36 -8.37
C MET A 60 3.74 12.84 -7.28
N ALA A 61 4.89 12.16 -7.15
CA ALA A 61 5.84 12.37 -6.09
C ALA A 61 6.87 13.45 -6.46
N SER A 62 7.20 14.33 -5.53
CA SER A 62 8.33 15.25 -5.63
C SER A 62 9.66 14.48 -5.56
N VAL A 63 10.75 15.10 -6.02
CA VAL A 63 12.08 14.48 -6.05
C VAL A 63 12.57 14.11 -4.65
N ASP A 64 12.24 14.92 -3.66
CA ASP A 64 12.54 14.71 -2.24
C ASP A 64 11.48 13.87 -1.51
N LEU A 65 10.40 13.47 -2.19
CA LEU A 65 9.27 12.69 -1.69
C LEU A 65 8.46 13.38 -0.58
N GLU A 66 8.67 14.67 -0.32
CA GLU A 66 7.87 15.41 0.67
C GLU A 66 6.41 15.53 0.24
N GLU A 67 6.15 15.67 -1.07
CA GLU A 67 4.81 15.65 -1.65
C GLU A 67 4.65 14.38 -2.47
N HIS A 68 3.61 13.60 -2.20
CA HIS A 68 3.28 12.41 -3.00
C HIS A 68 1.86 11.95 -2.71
N MET A 69 1.33 11.12 -3.61
CA MET A 69 0.11 10.35 -3.39
C MET A 69 0.47 8.88 -3.22
N THR A 70 -0.10 8.24 -2.20
CA THR A 70 0.14 6.83 -1.89
C THR A 70 -0.99 5.98 -2.43
N ILE A 71 -0.65 4.96 -3.23
CA ILE A 71 -1.58 3.91 -3.65
C ILE A 71 -0.98 2.60 -3.17
N PHE A 72 -1.59 1.95 -2.19
CA PHE A 72 -0.96 0.81 -1.54
C PHE A 72 -1.97 -0.26 -1.15
N PHE A 73 -1.42 -1.44 -0.91
CA PHE A 73 -2.15 -2.62 -0.47
C PHE A 73 -1.73 -2.98 0.95
N ARG A 74 -2.72 -3.48 1.71
CA ARG A 74 -2.52 -4.15 2.99
C ARG A 74 -3.16 -5.52 2.90
N VAL A 75 -2.49 -6.51 3.47
CA VAL A 75 -2.99 -7.88 3.53
C VAL A 75 -3.25 -8.21 4.99
N PHE A 76 -4.47 -8.64 5.28
CA PHE A 76 -4.87 -9.06 6.61
C PHE A 76 -5.13 -10.56 6.60
N ARG A 77 -4.86 -11.21 7.75
CA ARG A 77 -5.39 -12.54 8.01
C ARG A 77 -6.81 -12.42 8.49
N HIS A 78 -7.68 -13.17 7.82
CA HIS A 78 -9.00 -13.43 8.34
C HIS A 78 -8.85 -14.32 9.58
N LEU A 79 -9.39 -13.88 10.71
CA LEU A 79 -9.55 -14.77 11.85
C LEU A 79 -10.74 -15.67 11.55
N ASP A 80 -10.47 -16.93 11.20
CA ASP A 80 -11.49 -17.96 11.17
C ASP A 80 -12.01 -18.13 12.61
N MET A 81 -13.29 -17.79 12.82
CA MET A 81 -13.99 -18.10 14.08
C MET A 81 -14.38 -19.58 14.13
#